data_AF-A0A6V7QH42-F1
#
_entry.id   AF-A0A6V7QH42-F1
#
_cell.length_a   1.000
_cell.length_b   1.000
_cell.length_c   1.000
_cell.angle_alpha   90.00
_cell.angle_beta   90.00
_cell.angle_gamma   90.00
#
_symmetry.space_group_name_H-M   'P 1'
#
loop_
_entity.id
_entity.type
_entity.pdbx_description
1 polymer ?
#
loop_
_entity_poly.entity_id
_entity_poly.type
_entity_poly.pdbx_seq_one_letter_code
_entity_poly.pdbx_strand_id
1 'polypeptide(L)'
;MYYGLEIPCKGEKFPPFPAPFMTGMGYVLSWDLVEWVAASEIARNHTIGPEDMLVGMWLSMGGRGKNWYGMGRAMYNYKGWNESTNCFRHELAPDTVAVHMLKNNSRWANTLRYFNVTRGLNPGP
;
A
#
# COMPACT_ATOMS: atom_id res chain seq x y z
N MET A 1 8.39 11.48 -5.43
CA MET A 1 7.02 11.13 -5.02
C MET A 1 7.06 9.77 -4.37
N TYR A 2 6.49 9.65 -3.18
CA TYR A 2 6.26 8.39 -2.49
C TYR A 2 4.76 8.31 -2.17
N TYR A 3 4.07 7.33 -2.74
CA TYR A 3 2.61 7.25 -2.79
C TYR A 3 2.15 5.86 -2.34
N GLY A 4 1.15 5.77 -1.49
CA GLY A 4 0.62 4.48 -1.03
C GLY A 4 -0.31 4.65 0.16
N LEU A 5 -0.67 3.55 0.83
CA LEU A 5 -1.36 3.64 2.12
C LEU A 5 -0.34 3.83 3.24
N GLU A 6 -0.32 5.01 3.86
CA GLU A 6 0.58 5.35 4.97
C GLU A 6 0.18 4.65 6.27
N ILE A 7 1.17 4.08 6.96
CA ILE A 7 1.07 3.57 8.33
C ILE A 7 2.17 4.22 9.20
N PRO A 8 1.88 4.54 10.48
CA PRO A 8 0.58 4.39 11.14
C PRO A 8 -0.49 5.31 10.56
N CYS A 9 -1.74 4.87 10.66
CA CYS A 9 -2.88 5.73 10.40
C CYS A 9 -2.82 6.97 11.31
N LYS A 10 -3.31 8.13 10.85
CA LYS A 10 -3.25 9.38 11.63
C LYS A 10 -3.73 9.17 13.07
N GLY A 11 -2.83 9.40 14.03
CA GLY A 11 -3.10 9.29 15.47
C GLY A 11 -2.70 7.96 16.11
N GLU A 12 -2.31 6.95 15.33
CA GLU A 12 -1.80 5.69 15.85
C GLU A 12 -0.27 5.73 15.99
N LYS A 13 0.26 5.05 17.01
CA LYS A 13 1.70 4.82 17.17
C LYS A 13 2.00 3.39 16.77
N PHE A 14 3.01 3.18 15.91
CA PHE A 14 3.49 1.87 15.51
C PHE A 14 4.91 1.60 16.04
N PRO A 15 5.10 1.39 17.36
CA PRO A 15 6.39 0.94 17.88
C PRO A 15 6.68 -0.46 17.33
N PRO A 16 7.94 -0.81 16.98
CA PRO A 16 9.20 -0.12 17.26
C PRO A 16 9.72 0.82 16.15
N PHE A 17 8.91 1.19 15.15
CA PHE A 17 9.42 1.83 13.94
C PHE A 17 9.36 3.37 14.02
N PRO A 18 10.50 4.06 13.83
CA PRO A 18 10.61 5.49 14.12
C PRO A 18 10.02 6.39 13.01
N ALA A 19 9.75 5.86 11.82
CA ALA A 19 9.26 6.61 10.67
C ALA A 19 7.98 6.00 10.09
N PRO A 20 7.02 6.83 9.62
CA PRO A 20 5.94 6.36 8.76
C PRO A 20 6.48 5.66 7.51
N PHE A 21 5.68 4.76 6.95
CA PHE A 21 5.99 4.05 5.71
C PHE A 21 4.69 3.74 4.94
N MET A 22 4.78 3.44 3.65
CA MET A 22 3.63 2.97 2.89
C MET A 22 3.53 1.46 3.01
N THR A 23 2.38 0.91 3.37
CA THR A 23 2.21 -0.53 3.62
C THR A 23 2.47 -1.40 2.39
N GLY A 24 2.80 -2.67 2.63
CA GLY A 24 2.87 -3.74 1.64
C GLY A 24 1.57 -4.07 0.88
N MET A 25 0.54 -3.21 0.92
CA MET A 25 -0.57 -3.23 -0.04
C MET A 25 -0.16 -2.74 -1.43
N GLY A 26 1.04 -2.18 -1.53
CA GLY A 26 1.61 -1.57 -2.73
C GLY A 26 1.86 -0.09 -2.50
N TYR A 27 2.91 0.41 -3.13
CA TYR A 27 3.27 1.81 -3.13
C TYR A 27 3.97 2.16 -4.46
N VAL A 28 4.04 3.45 -4.77
CA VAL A 28 4.66 3.98 -5.99
C VAL A 28 5.76 4.95 -5.60
N LEU A 29 6.91 4.80 -6.24
CA LEU A 29 8.03 5.74 -6.18
C LEU A 29 8.18 6.45 -7.52
N SER A 30 8.45 7.75 -7.50
CA SER A 30 8.94 8.43 -8.69
C SER A 30 10.35 7.96 -9.04
N TRP A 31 10.70 8.10 -10.31
CA TRP A 31 11.96 7.57 -10.82
C TRP A 31 13.20 8.12 -10.12
N ASP A 32 13.22 9.41 -9.75
CA ASP A 32 14.32 10.02 -8.99
C ASP A 32 14.56 9.34 -7.62
N LEU A 33 13.50 8.85 -6.96
CA LEU A 33 13.63 8.09 -5.73
C LEU A 33 14.16 6.69 -6.00
N VAL A 34 13.75 6.06 -7.11
CA VAL A 34 14.26 4.74 -7.53
C VAL A 34 15.76 4.82 -7.81
N GLU A 35 16.20 5.81 -8.59
CA GLU A 35 17.61 6.06 -8.88
C GLU A 35 18.41 6.33 -7.60
N TRP A 36 17.85 7.11 -6.68
CA TRP A 36 18.48 7.36 -5.39
C TRP A 36 18.63 6.07 -4.56
N VAL A 37 17.57 5.26 -4.43
CA VAL A 37 17.62 3.98 -3.70
C VAL A 37 18.70 3.06 -4.28
N ALA A 38 18.78 2.96 -5.61
CA ALA A 38 19.75 2.12 -6.30
C ALA A 38 21.22 2.52 -6.01
N ALA A 39 21.49 3.81 -5.85
CA ALA A 39 22.83 4.33 -5.61
C ALA A 39 23.17 4.55 -4.11
N SER A 40 22.18 4.48 -3.21
CA SER A 40 22.31 4.91 -1.82
C SER A 40 23.04 3.90 -0.92
N GLU A 41 24.06 4.36 -0.20
CA GLU A 41 24.71 3.59 0.86
C GLU A 41 23.75 3.31 2.03
N ILE A 42 22.79 4.20 2.28
CA ILE A 42 21.76 3.98 3.31
C ILE A 42 20.96 2.73 2.97
N ALA A 43 20.46 2.63 1.73
CA ALA A 43 19.69 1.46 1.29
C ALA A 43 20.56 0.19 1.29
N ARG A 44 21.80 0.29 0.80
CA ARG A 44 22.76 -0.83 0.76
C ARG A 44 23.10 -1.39 2.14
N ASN A 45 23.22 -0.54 3.15
CA ASN A 45 23.62 -0.95 4.50
C ASN A 45 22.45 -1.38 5.39
N HIS A 46 21.20 -1.22 4.94
CA HIS A 46 20.01 -1.48 5.76
C HIS A 46 18.99 -2.36 5.01
N THR A 47 19.32 -3.62 4.77
CA THR A 47 18.52 -4.55 3.94
C THR A 47 17.73 -5.59 4.74
N ILE A 48 17.82 -5.59 6.07
CA ILE A 48 17.19 -6.60 6.93
C ILE A 48 15.91 -6.04 7.56
N GLY A 49 14.77 -6.60 7.16
CA GLY A 49 13.45 -6.22 7.66
C GLY A 49 12.38 -6.31 6.57
N PRO A 50 11.11 -6.01 6.90
CA PRO A 50 10.07 -5.91 5.89
C PRO A 50 10.36 -4.76 4.92
N GLU A 51 10.26 -5.06 3.63
CA GLU A 51 10.67 -4.20 2.53
C GLU A 51 10.01 -2.81 2.58
N ASP A 52 8.70 -2.77 2.79
CA ASP A 52 7.89 -1.55 2.87
C ASP A 52 8.35 -0.62 4.01
N MET A 53 8.73 -1.21 5.13
CA MET A 53 9.29 -0.50 6.28
C MET A 53 10.69 0.03 5.99
N LEU A 54 11.53 -0.79 5.33
CA LEU A 54 12.87 -0.40 4.93
C LEU A 54 12.84 0.78 3.97
N VAL A 55 11.94 0.80 2.99
CA VAL A 55 11.79 1.92 2.05
C VAL A 55 11.43 3.21 2.79
N GLY A 56 10.46 3.17 3.71
CA GLY A 56 10.13 4.32 4.55
C GLY A 56 11.32 4.82 5.38
N MET A 57 12.07 3.89 5.98
CA MET A 57 13.28 4.20 6.75
C MET A 57 14.38 4.81 5.88
N TRP A 58 14.69 4.23 4.72
CA TRP A 58 15.73 4.73 3.83
C TRP A 58 15.43 6.16 3.40
N LEU A 59 14.20 6.43 2.96
CA LEU A 59 13.79 7.75 2.52
C LEU A 59 13.85 8.78 3.66
N SER A 60 13.44 8.39 4.87
CA SER A 60 13.53 9.23 6.07
C SER A 60 14.98 9.58 6.41
N MET A 61 15.85 8.57 6.51
CA MET A 61 17.29 8.75 6.80
C MET A 61 18.00 9.57 5.71
N GLY A 62 17.62 9.39 4.45
CA GLY A 62 18.20 10.10 3.31
C GLY A 62 17.63 11.50 3.08
N GLY A 63 16.68 11.96 3.90
CA GLY A 63 15.98 13.24 3.68
C GLY A 63 15.23 13.31 2.34
N ARG A 64 14.78 12.16 1.84
CA ARG A 64 14.05 11.99 0.57
C ARG A 64 12.55 11.83 0.82
N GLY A 65 11.77 11.67 -0.25
CA GLY A 65 10.33 11.39 -0.11
C GLY A 65 9.47 12.58 0.33
N LYS A 66 9.94 13.83 0.17
CA LYS A 66 9.23 15.07 0.57
C LYS A 66 7.81 15.20 -0.01
N ASN A 67 7.59 14.62 -1.20
CA ASN A 67 6.27 14.51 -1.83
C ASN A 67 5.62 13.19 -1.39
N TRP A 68 5.14 13.18 -0.14
CA TRP A 68 4.53 12.04 0.53
C TRP A 68 3.01 12.08 0.41
N TYR A 69 2.43 11.11 -0.29
CA TYR A 69 0.98 11.06 -0.55
C TYR A 69 0.35 9.80 0.01
N GLY A 70 -0.23 9.93 1.21
CA GLY A 70 -1.03 8.89 1.84
C GLY A 70 -2.40 8.77 1.18
N MET A 71 -2.78 7.58 0.74
CA MET A 71 -4.00 7.32 -0.01
C MET A 71 -5.27 7.17 0.81
N GLY A 72 -5.17 7.24 2.14
CA GLY A 72 -6.33 7.17 3.03
C GLY A 72 -7.23 5.99 2.68
N ARG A 73 -8.44 6.28 2.17
CA ARG A 73 -9.46 5.27 1.85
C ARG A 73 -9.35 4.67 0.44
N ALA A 74 -8.48 5.18 -0.43
CA ALA A 74 -8.39 4.70 -1.81
C ALA A 74 -7.57 3.39 -1.96
N MET A 75 -6.78 3.00 -0.95
CA MET A 75 -6.05 1.73 -0.91
C MET A 75 -6.33 1.04 0.43
N TYR A 76 -6.77 -0.22 0.42
CA TYR A 76 -7.20 -0.90 1.65
C TYR A 76 -7.23 -2.42 1.51
N ASN A 77 -7.17 -3.10 2.65
CA ASN A 77 -7.46 -4.52 2.76
C ASN A 77 -8.94 -4.79 2.50
N TYR A 78 -9.24 -5.85 1.76
CA TYR A 78 -10.59 -6.38 1.64
C TYR A 78 -11.21 -6.62 3.03
N LYS A 79 -12.37 -6.03 3.29
CA LYS A 79 -13.04 -6.11 4.59
C LYS A 79 -13.61 -7.50 4.86
N GLY A 80 -14.28 -8.12 3.90
CA GLY A 80 -15.04 -9.33 4.17
C GLY A 80 -16.26 -9.08 5.08
N TRP A 81 -17.14 -10.09 5.17
CA TRP A 81 -18.45 -9.94 5.79
C TRP A 81 -18.39 -9.77 7.32
N ASN A 82 -17.43 -10.44 7.97
CA ASN A 82 -17.34 -10.53 9.44
C ASN A 82 -16.22 -9.70 10.07
N GLU A 83 -15.47 -8.90 9.29
CA GLU A 83 -14.38 -8.10 9.84
C GLU A 83 -14.84 -6.66 10.09
N SER A 84 -14.28 -5.99 11.10
CA SER A 84 -14.61 -4.60 11.40
C SER A 84 -13.95 -3.62 10.42
N THR A 85 -14.61 -2.49 10.20
CA THR A 85 -14.02 -1.35 9.48
C THR A 85 -12.96 -0.70 10.36
N ASN A 86 -11.81 -0.36 9.77
CA ASN A 86 -10.75 0.41 10.40
C ASN A 86 -10.04 1.27 9.35
N CYS A 87 -8.92 1.89 9.71
CA CYS A 87 -8.24 2.84 8.83
C CYS A 87 -7.60 2.20 7.58
N PHE A 88 -7.29 0.91 7.61
CA PHE A 88 -6.67 0.17 6.51
C PHE A 88 -7.63 -0.82 5.84
N ARG A 89 -8.92 -0.81 6.24
CA ARG A 89 -9.94 -1.76 5.79
C ARG A 89 -11.32 -1.15 5.87
N HIS A 90 -12.03 -1.10 4.75
CA HIS A 90 -13.42 -0.69 4.69
C HIS A 90 -14.12 -1.32 3.48
N GLU A 91 -15.39 -0.95 3.25
CA GLU A 91 -16.18 -1.47 2.12
C GLU A 91 -15.55 -1.13 0.78
N LEU A 92 -15.97 -1.85 -0.27
CA LEU A 92 -15.58 -1.47 -1.63
C LEU A 92 -16.13 -0.07 -1.98
N ALA A 93 -15.28 0.80 -2.51
CA ALA A 93 -15.61 2.18 -2.84
C ALA A 93 -15.32 2.48 -4.33
N PRO A 94 -16.03 3.43 -4.97
CA PRO A 94 -15.83 3.72 -6.40
C PRO A 94 -14.48 4.38 -6.73
N ASP A 95 -13.89 5.10 -5.77
CA ASP A 95 -12.62 5.84 -5.89
C ASP A 95 -11.39 5.00 -5.51
N THR A 96 -11.54 3.67 -5.51
CA THR A 96 -10.48 2.73 -5.15
C THR A 96 -9.37 2.66 -6.19
N VAL A 97 -8.13 2.77 -5.71
CA VAL A 97 -6.90 2.55 -6.47
C VAL A 97 -6.41 1.10 -6.32
N ALA A 98 -6.51 0.51 -5.12
CA ALA A 98 -6.09 -0.86 -4.87
C ALA A 98 -6.87 -1.55 -3.75
N VAL A 99 -7.18 -2.84 -3.95
CA VAL A 99 -7.75 -3.73 -2.92
C VAL A 99 -6.75 -4.84 -2.62
N HIS A 100 -6.30 -4.92 -1.37
CA HIS A 100 -5.37 -5.93 -0.89
C HIS A 100 -6.10 -7.11 -0.20
N MET A 101 -5.39 -8.20 0.12
CA MET A 101 -5.93 -9.41 0.79
C MET A 101 -7.03 -10.20 0.03
N LEU A 102 -7.03 -10.17 -1.31
CA LEU A 102 -7.89 -11.02 -2.17
C LEU A 102 -7.36 -12.46 -2.27
N LYS A 103 -7.18 -13.14 -1.14
CA LYS A 103 -6.47 -14.44 -1.07
C LYS A 103 -7.33 -15.66 -1.46
N ASN A 104 -8.53 -15.46 -2.00
CA ASN A 104 -9.39 -16.55 -2.48
C ASN A 104 -10.35 -16.09 -3.58
N ASN A 105 -10.93 -17.07 -4.30
CA ASN A 105 -11.80 -16.84 -5.46
C ASN A 105 -13.06 -16.04 -5.12
N SER A 106 -13.64 -16.22 -3.92
CA SER A 106 -14.83 -15.47 -3.50
C SER A 106 -14.53 -13.98 -3.33
N ARG A 107 -13.40 -13.63 -2.71
CA ARG A 107 -12.94 -12.24 -2.56
C ARG A 107 -12.65 -11.61 -3.92
N TRP A 108 -11.99 -12.34 -4.82
CA TRP A 108 -11.77 -11.91 -6.20
C TRP A 108 -13.08 -11.67 -6.95
N ALA A 109 -13.98 -12.65 -6.99
CA ALA A 109 -15.25 -12.56 -7.70
C ALA A 109 -16.09 -11.38 -7.22
N ASN A 110 -16.17 -11.16 -5.90
CA ASN A 110 -16.89 -10.01 -5.34
C ASN A 110 -16.27 -8.68 -5.77
N THR A 111 -14.95 -8.57 -5.70
CA THR A 111 -14.23 -7.33 -6.07
C THR A 111 -14.38 -7.03 -7.55
N LEU A 112 -14.16 -8.02 -8.42
CA LEU A 112 -14.28 -7.87 -9.87
C LEU A 112 -15.72 -7.51 -10.28
N ARG A 113 -16.72 -8.09 -9.60
CA ARG A 113 -18.13 -7.77 -9.83
C ARG A 113 -18.46 -6.34 -9.43
N TYR A 114 -17.98 -5.87 -8.27
CA TYR A 114 -18.22 -4.51 -7.80
C TYR A 114 -17.68 -3.46 -8.79
N PHE A 115 -16.42 -3.61 -9.22
CA PHE A 115 -15.80 -2.70 -10.18
C PHE A 115 -16.23 -2.95 -11.63
N ASN A 116 -17.13 -3.91 -11.86
CA ASN A 116 -17.72 -4.20 -13.16
C ASN A 116 -16.67 -4.49 -14.26
N VAL A 117 -15.47 -4.96 -13.87
CA VAL A 117 -14.36 -5.25 -14.80
C VAL A 117 -14.57 -6.53 -15.60
N THR A 118 -15.56 -7.34 -15.23
CA THR A 118 -15.96 -8.56 -15.96
C THR A 118 -17.06 -8.30 -16.99
N ARG A 119 -17.57 -7.07 -17.12
CA ARG A 119 -18.59 -6.75 -18.12
C ARG A 119 -17.99 -6.90 -19.53
N GLY A 120 -18.51 -7.87 -20.28
CA GLY A 120 -18.07 -8.16 -21.65
C GLY A 120 -16.93 -9.17 -21.75
N LEU A 121 -16.45 -9.72 -20.63
CA LEU A 121 -15.57 -10.88 -20.66
C LEU A 121 -16.44 -12.14 -20.80
N ASN A 122 -16.23 -12.90 -21.87
CA ASN A 122 -16.82 -14.23 -21.99
C ASN A 122 -16.16 -15.13 -20.93
N PRO A 123 -16.94 -15.93 -20.18
CA PRO A 123 -16.33 -17.03 -19.44
C PRO A 123 -15.57 -17.88 -20.45
N GLY A 124 -14.27 -18.05 -20.24
CA GLY A 124 -13.45 -18.91 -21.07
C GLY A 124 -13.98 -20.35 -21.09
N PRO A 125 -13.45 -21.18 -22.01
CA PRO A 125 -13.90 -22.57 -22.18
C PRO A 125 -13.80 -23.41 -20.90
#